data_AF-A0AAV4F631-F1
#
_entry.id   AF-A0AAV4F631-F1
#
_cell.length_a   1.000
_cell.length_b   1.000
_cell.length_c   1.000
_cell.angle_alpha   90.00
_cell.angle_beta   90.00
_cell.angle_gamma   90.00
#
_symmetry.space_group_name_H-M   'P 1'
#
loop_
_entity.id
_entity.type
_entity.pdbx_description
1 polymer ?
#
loop_
_entity_poly.entity_id
_entity_poly.type
_entity_poly.pdbx_seq_one_letter_code
_entity_poly.pdbx_strand_id
1 'polypeptide(L)'
;MTCHPHNLVARKIVFNNLSIPQADPDARKVFDEPPLFVYRRAKNIRDMLVRSRISASHDSGTRPCRRPRCKTFTYVSQSNVVKSTRLVVFSRSLTHLPALVAT
;
A
#
# COMPACT_ATOMS: atom_id res chain seq x y z
N MET A 1 8.77 11.73 17.42
CA MET A 1 7.43 12.28 17.12
C MET A 1 7.22 12.35 15.60
N THR A 2 5.99 12.14 15.13
CA THR A 2 5.67 12.21 13.70
C THR A 2 4.96 13.52 13.35
N CYS A 3 5.57 14.34 12.51
CA CYS A 3 4.97 15.57 12.00
C CYS A 3 4.69 15.45 10.49
N HIS A 4 3.63 16.11 10.03
CA HIS A 4 3.35 16.29 8.60
C HIS A 4 4.40 17.27 8.01
N PRO A 5 4.85 17.12 6.75
CA PRO A 5 5.99 17.89 6.24
C PRO A 5 5.60 19.37 6.03
N HIS A 6 4.31 19.65 5.88
CA HIS A 6 3.75 21.00 5.79
C HIS A 6 3.46 21.63 7.15
N ASN A 7 3.53 20.87 8.26
CA ASN A 7 3.34 21.42 9.60
C ASN A 7 4.68 21.83 10.23
N LEU A 8 5.35 22.76 9.54
CA LEU A 8 6.65 23.30 9.97
C LEU A 8 6.53 24.12 11.27
N VAL A 9 5.35 24.71 11.51
CA VAL A 9 5.06 25.50 12.72
C VAL A 9 5.12 24.61 13.96
N ALA A 10 4.44 23.46 13.95
CA ALA A 10 4.50 22.52 15.08
C ALA A 10 5.92 22.01 15.32
N ARG A 11 6.68 21.72 14.25
CA ARG A 11 8.09 21.33 14.37
C ARG A 11 8.92 22.42 15.07
N LYS A 12 8.75 23.68 14.67
CA LYS A 12 9.49 24.82 15.24
C LYS A 12 9.11 25.05 16.71
N ILE A 13 7.83 24.98 17.05
CA ILE A 13 7.34 25.14 18.43
C ILE A 13 7.96 24.07 19.32
N VAL A 14 7.89 22.80 18.92
CA VAL A 14 8.45 21.72 19.72
C VAL A 14 9.96 21.87 19.85
N PHE A 15 10.68 22.21 18.77
CA PHE A 15 12.14 22.41 18.81
C PHE A 15 12.55 23.54 19.76
N ASN A 16 11.85 24.67 19.71
CA ASN A 16 12.14 25.83 20.56
C ASN A 16 11.89 25.56 22.06
N ASN A 17 11.03 24.58 22.39
CA ASN A 17 10.65 24.27 23.75
C ASN A 17 11.29 22.97 24.28
N LEU A 18 12.25 22.37 23.55
CA LEU A 18 12.93 21.14 23.98
C LEU A 18 13.70 21.30 25.30
N SER A 19 14.10 22.51 25.65
CA SER A 19 14.78 22.80 26.92
C SER A 19 13.90 22.56 28.13
N ILE A 20 12.56 22.69 28.00
CA ILE A 20 11.61 22.53 29.11
C ILE A 20 11.62 21.09 29.66
N PRO A 21 11.37 20.04 28.84
CA PRO A 21 11.43 18.66 29.33
C PRO A 21 12.85 18.17 29.64
N GLN A 22 13.90 18.82 29.13
CA GLN A 22 15.28 18.48 29.51
C GLN A 22 15.71 19.07 30.85
N ALA A 23 15.13 20.21 31.25
CA ALA A 23 15.39 20.84 32.54
C ALA A 23 14.70 20.12 33.70
N ASP A 24 13.55 19.49 33.45
CA ASP A 24 12.82 18.71 34.44
C ASP A 24 13.41 17.29 34.59
N PRO A 25 13.93 16.90 35.77
CA PRO A 25 14.53 15.59 35.98
C PRO A 25 13.54 14.43 35.82
N ASP A 26 12.24 14.65 36.02
CA ASP A 26 11.24 13.59 35.84
C ASP A 26 10.87 13.42 34.36
N ALA A 27 10.68 14.52 33.62
CA ALA A 27 10.50 14.48 32.18
C ALA A 27 11.74 13.92 31.45
N ARG A 28 12.94 14.21 31.94
CA ARG A 28 14.19 13.71 31.35
C ARG A 28 14.30 12.19 31.38
N LYS A 29 13.76 11.52 32.41
CA LYS A 29 13.68 10.05 32.48
C LYS A 29 12.76 9.44 31.41
N VAL A 30 11.79 10.21 30.92
CA VAL A 30 10.86 9.80 29.86
C VAL A 30 11.46 10.06 28.48
N PHE A 31 12.26 11.12 28.36
CA PHE A 31 12.90 11.56 27.13
C PHE A 31 14.42 11.58 27.28
N ASP A 32 15.02 10.40 27.47
CA ASP A 32 16.48 10.25 27.58
C ASP A 32 17.22 10.83 26.37
N GLU A 33 16.58 10.76 25.20
CA GLU A 33 17.04 11.38 23.95
C GLU A 33 16.00 12.41 23.46
N PRO A 34 16.42 13.56 22.91
CA PRO A 34 15.51 14.50 22.30
C PRO A 34 14.64 13.83 21.22
N PRO A 35 13.34 14.15 21.13
CA PRO A 35 12.44 13.50 20.20
C PRO A 35 12.89 13.67 18.74
N LEU A 36 13.16 12.55 18.07
CA LEU A 36 13.43 12.56 16.63
C LEU A 36 12.16 12.94 15.85
N PHE A 37 12.29 13.89 14.92
CA PHE A 37 11.24 14.24 13.99
C PHE A 37 11.29 13.34 12.77
N VAL A 38 10.34 12.42 12.69
CA VAL A 38 10.21 11.53 11.54
C VAL A 38 9.06 12.02 10.68
N TYR A 39 9.32 12.22 9.38
CA TYR A 39 8.26 12.47 8.44
C TYR A 39 7.53 11.15 8.15
N ARG A 40 6.28 11.05 8.61
CA ARG A 40 5.42 9.92 8.25
C ARG A 40 4.68 10.27 6.97
N ARG A 41 4.99 9.58 5.87
CA ARG A 41 4.23 9.72 4.62
C ARG A 41 2.75 9.40 4.87
N ALA A 42 1.86 10.14 4.23
CA ALA A 42 0.45 9.78 4.22
C ALA A 42 0.27 8.36 3.63
N LYS A 43 -0.66 7.58 4.19
CA LYS A 43 -0.97 6.25 3.66
C LYS A 43 -1.47 6.43 2.22
N ASN A 44 -0.74 5.89 1.25
CA ASN A 44 -1.21 5.84 -0.13
C ASN A 44 -2.03 4.55 -0.37
N ILE A 45 -2.67 4.45 -1.53
CA ILE A 45 -3.48 3.28 -1.89
C ILE A 45 -2.64 1.99 -1.84
N ARG A 46 -1.37 2.02 -2.27
CA ARG A 46 -0.46 0.86 -2.19
C ARG A 46 -0.21 0.43 -0.73
N ASP A 47 -0.09 1.38 0.19
CA ASP A 47 0.07 1.12 1.63
C ASP A 47 -1.21 0.55 2.26
N MET A 48 -2.38 0.80 1.66
CA MET A 48 -3.65 0.19 2.06
C MET A 48 -3.83 -1.21 1.44
N LEU A 49 -3.37 -1.37 0.20
CA LEU A 49 -3.38 -2.64 -0.54
C LEU A 49 -2.18 -3.52 -0.15
N VAL A 50 -2.05 -3.83 1.14
CA VAL A 50 -0.87 -4.55 1.67
C VAL A 50 -0.76 -5.97 1.09
N ARG A 51 -1.85 -6.58 0.57
CA ARG A 51 -1.88 -8.01 0.19
C ARG A 51 -2.85 -8.40 -0.93
N SER A 52 -3.09 -7.57 -1.94
CA SER A 52 -3.86 -8.04 -3.12
C SER A 52 -2.95 -8.83 -4.06
N ARG A 53 -2.76 -10.13 -3.80
CA ARG A 53 -2.28 -11.06 -4.83
C ARG A 53 -3.48 -11.45 -5.69
N ILE A 54 -3.39 -11.19 -6.98
CA ILE A 54 -4.26 -11.85 -7.95
C ILE A 54 -3.79 -13.30 -7.97
N SER A 55 -4.56 -14.20 -7.36
CA SER A 55 -4.34 -15.62 -7.56
C SER A 55 -4.58 -15.89 -9.05
N ALA A 56 -3.65 -16.61 -9.68
CA ALA A 56 -3.85 -17.08 -11.05
C ALA A 56 -4.94 -18.16 -11.01
N SER A 57 -6.21 -17.76 -10.87
CA SER A 57 -7.32 -18.66 -11.12
C SER A 57 -7.38 -18.91 -12.62
N HIS A 58 -7.59 -20.16 -13.02
CA HIS A 58 -7.78 -20.55 -14.43
C HIS A 58 -8.98 -19.85 -15.10
N ASP A 59 -9.83 -19.15 -14.34
CA ASP A 59 -10.91 -18.32 -14.83
C ASP A 59 -10.44 -16.88 -15.14
N SER A 60 -9.52 -16.74 -16.09
CA SER A 60 -9.14 -15.43 -16.61
C SER A 60 -10.29 -14.83 -17.43
N GLY A 61 -10.81 -13.66 -17.04
CA GLY A 61 -11.85 -12.96 -17.79
C GLY A 61 -12.81 -12.18 -16.91
N THR A 62 -13.78 -11.53 -17.54
CA THR A 62 -14.96 -10.98 -16.87
C THR A 62 -15.98 -12.09 -16.72
N ARG A 63 -16.48 -12.29 -15.50
CA ARG A 63 -17.62 -13.16 -15.21
C ARG A 63 -18.61 -12.43 -14.33
N PRO A 64 -19.90 -12.57 -14.60
CA PRO A 64 -20.88 -11.83 -13.85
C PRO A 64 -21.13 -12.56 -12.50
N CYS A 65 -21.14 -11.80 -11.40
CA CYS A 65 -21.12 -12.25 -9.99
C CYS A 65 -22.24 -13.24 -9.59
N ARG A 66 -23.37 -13.27 -10.30
CA ARG A 66 -24.62 -14.03 -10.03
C ARG A 66 -25.17 -13.95 -8.60
N ARG A 67 -24.74 -12.97 -7.79
CA ARG A 67 -25.26 -12.77 -6.43
C ARG A 67 -26.63 -12.09 -6.48
N PRO A 68 -27.60 -12.47 -5.62
CA PRO A 68 -28.98 -11.97 -5.68
C PRO A 68 -29.11 -10.45 -5.49
N ARG A 69 -28.14 -9.79 -4.84
CA ARG A 69 -28.12 -8.33 -4.62
C ARG A 69 -27.25 -7.55 -5.61
N CYS A 70 -26.57 -8.22 -6.55
CA CYS A 70 -25.58 -7.61 -7.43
C CYS A 70 -26.26 -7.01 -8.67
N LYS A 71 -26.56 -5.70 -8.65
CA LYS A 71 -27.14 -4.97 -9.80
C LYS A 71 -26.17 -4.82 -10.98
N THR A 72 -24.87 -4.91 -10.71
CA THR A 72 -23.81 -4.79 -11.72
C THR A 72 -23.80 -5.95 -12.71
N PHE A 73 -24.34 -7.12 -12.34
CA PHE A 73 -24.42 -8.32 -13.20
C PHE A 73 -25.02 -8.01 -14.58
N THR A 74 -26.05 -7.15 -14.66
CA THR A 74 -26.76 -6.79 -15.90
C THR A 74 -25.86 -6.11 -16.92
N TYR A 75 -24.77 -5.47 -16.47
CA TYR A 75 -23.85 -4.71 -17.30
C TYR A 75 -22.53 -5.43 -17.55
N VAL A 76 -22.36 -6.66 -17.04
CA VAL A 76 -21.11 -7.44 -17.18
C VAL A 76 -21.36 -8.60 -18.14
N SER A 77 -20.74 -8.53 -19.32
CA SER A 77 -20.66 -9.67 -20.23
C SER A 77 -19.56 -10.64 -19.84
N GLN A 78 -19.78 -11.93 -20.06
CA GLN A 78 -18.72 -12.93 -19.87
C GLN A 78 -17.74 -12.87 -21.03
N SER A 79 -16.46 -12.61 -20.74
CA SER A 79 -15.41 -12.55 -21.76
C SER A 79 -14.06 -12.95 -21.18
N ASN A 80 -13.33 -13.82 -21.88
CA ASN A 80 -11.95 -14.16 -21.52
C ASN A 80 -10.94 -13.15 -22.12
N VAL A 81 -11.43 -12.19 -22.91
CA VAL A 81 -10.60 -11.17 -23.58
C VAL A 81 -11.08 -9.79 -23.15
N VAL A 82 -10.21 -9.06 -22.45
CA VAL A 82 -10.46 -7.66 -22.08
C VAL A 82 -9.74 -6.77 -23.09
N LYS A 83 -10.51 -6.07 -23.93
CA LYS A 83 -9.95 -5.11 -24.89
C LYS A 83 -9.58 -3.82 -24.14
N SER A 84 -8.28 -3.59 -23.95
CA SER A 84 -7.75 -2.35 -23.37
C SER A 84 -7.21 -1.46 -24.48
N THR A 85 -7.61 -0.19 -24.50
CA THR A 85 -7.18 0.79 -25.51
C THR A 85 -5.71 1.19 -25.37
N ARG A 86 -5.01 0.80 -24.29
CA ARG A 86 -3.63 1.28 -24.06
C ARG A 86 -2.58 0.30 -23.55
N LEU A 87 -2.92 -0.91 -23.11
CA LEU A 87 -1.89 -1.89 -22.73
C LEU A 87 -2.40 -3.30 -22.96
N VAL A 88 -1.70 -4.05 -23.82
CA VAL A 88 -1.75 -5.51 -23.79
C VAL A 88 -1.15 -5.92 -22.45
N VAL A 89 -1.99 -6.20 -21.46
CA VAL A 89 -1.55 -6.93 -20.28
C VAL A 89 -1.29 -8.35 -20.76
N PHE A 90 -0.07 -8.60 -21.24
CA PHE A 90 0.42 -9.95 -21.41
C PHE A 90 0.41 -10.59 -20.03
N SER A 91 -0.60 -11.42 -19.75
CA SER A 91 -0.38 -12.54 -18.85
C SER A 91 0.72 -13.37 -19.51
N ARG A 92 1.99 -13.14 -19.12
CA ARG A 92 3.05 -14.08 -19.42
C ARG A 92 2.67 -15.38 -18.73
N SER A 93 2.03 -16.27 -19.47
CA SER A 93 2.01 -17.68 -19.13
C SER A 93 3.47 -18.12 -19.22
N LEU A 94 4.14 -18.22 -18.08
CA LEU A 94 5.39 -18.96 -17.95
C LEU A 94 5.03 -20.44 -18.11
N THR A 95 4.73 -20.85 -19.33
CA THR A 95 4.75 -22.27 -19.68
C THR A 95 6.20 -22.72 -19.73
N HIS A 96 6.56 -23.55 -18.76
CA HIS A 96 7.43 -24.70 -18.93
C HIS A 96 8.87 -24.41 -19.39
N LEU A 97 9.79 -24.25 -18.43
CA LEU A 97 11.17 -24.68 -18.61
C LEU A 97 11.16 -26.22 -18.58
N PRO A 98 11.56 -26.96 -19.62
CA PRO A 98 11.86 -28.36 -19.44
C PRO A 98 13.21 -28.45 -18.73
N ALA A 99 13.21 -29.02 -17.53
CA ALA A 99 14.40 -29.55 -16.90
C ALA A 99 14.91 -30.71 -17.77
N LEU A 100 15.98 -30.46 -18.54
CA LEU A 100 16.76 -31.52 -19.17
C LEU A 100 17.84 -31.94 -18.17
N VAL A 101 17.58 -33.10 -17.56
CA VAL A 101 18.53 -33.93 -16.83
C VAL A 101 19.69 -34.27 -17.78
N ALA A 102 20.92 -34.00 -17.35
CA ALA A 102 22.12 -34.59 -17.93
C ALA A 102 22.90 -35.24 -16.78
N THR A 103 22.82 -36.57 -16.72
CA THR A 103 23.83 -37.45 -16.12
C THR A 103 24.80 -37.84 -17.22
#